data_AF-A0A1M7DAJ6-F1
#
_entry.id   AF-A0A1M7DAJ6-F1
#
_cell.length_a   1.000
_cell.length_b   1.000
_cell.length_c   1.000
_cell.angle_alpha   90.00
_cell.angle_beta   90.00
_cell.angle_gamma   90.00
#
_symmetry.space_group_name_H-M   'P 1'
#
loop_
_entity.id
_entity.type
_entity.pdbx_description
1 polymer ?
#
loop_
_entity_poly.entity_id
_entity_poly.type
_entity_poly.pdbx_seq_one_letter_code
_entity_poly.pdbx_strand_id
1 'polypeptide(L)'
;MKKCFNKQKYISSIYILLSVFTINIVQSCTKKKITLKAAKDDIIEVIYYKNDSIDLEVKGIYEKAYIKAGIFINIDNDFYYSGKKGSKYLMFSTKKDTVFEYENENELNYLYEIKKVSNNSFKTTCIYVNDYGEKHIFQMIYYDKDYKIFKIVRNGKNYE
;
A
#
# COMPACT_ATOMS: atom_id res chain seq x y z
N MET A 1 -48.83 -28.92 31.42
CA MET A 1 -48.46 -28.86 29.98
C MET A 1 -47.03 -28.34 29.84
N LYS A 2 -46.05 -29.19 29.57
CA LYS A 2 -44.67 -28.76 29.24
C LYS A 2 -44.60 -28.51 27.73
N LYS A 3 -44.40 -27.24 27.34
CA LYS A 3 -44.14 -26.87 25.94
C LYS A 3 -42.76 -27.40 25.54
N CYS A 4 -42.72 -28.45 24.72
CA CYS A 4 -41.49 -28.87 24.04
C CYS A 4 -41.13 -27.81 23.00
N PHE A 5 -40.26 -26.87 23.37
CA PHE A 5 -39.66 -25.96 22.40
C PHE A 5 -38.78 -26.76 21.45
N ASN A 6 -39.03 -26.55 20.16
CA ASN A 6 -38.49 -27.34 19.05
C ASN A 6 -36.98 -27.06 18.87
N LYS A 7 -36.16 -27.73 19.68
CA LYS A 7 -34.69 -27.58 19.81
C LYS A 7 -33.97 -27.67 18.46
N GLN A 8 -34.53 -28.44 17.52
CA GLN A 8 -33.93 -28.72 16.21
C GLN A 8 -33.96 -27.50 15.26
N LYS A 9 -34.97 -26.62 15.38
CA LYS A 9 -35.11 -25.41 14.55
C LYS A 9 -34.09 -24.32 14.92
N TYR A 10 -33.77 -24.23 16.22
CA TYR A 10 -32.77 -23.31 16.74
C TYR A 10 -31.35 -23.70 16.31
N ILE A 11 -31.04 -25.00 16.35
CA ILE A 11 -29.74 -25.53 15.94
C ILE A 11 -29.49 -25.22 14.44
N SER A 12 -30.48 -25.44 13.57
CA SER A 12 -30.36 -25.14 12.14
C SER A 12 -30.18 -23.64 11.86
N SER A 13 -30.85 -22.78 12.62
CA SER A 13 -30.71 -21.31 12.48
C SER A 13 -29.34 -20.80 12.94
N ILE A 14 -28.75 -21.41 13.98
CA ILE A 14 -27.40 -21.08 14.47
C ILE A 14 -26.33 -21.46 13.43
N TYR A 15 -26.47 -22.61 12.77
CA TYR A 15 -25.53 -23.01 11.71
C TYR A 15 -25.59 -22.10 10.49
N ILE A 16 -26.76 -21.59 10.12
CA ILE A 16 -26.93 -20.61 9.04
C ILE A 16 -26.29 -19.27 9.43
N LEU A 17 -26.45 -18.83 10.68
CA LEU A 17 -25.83 -17.58 11.15
C LEU A 17 -24.30 -17.68 11.16
N LEU A 18 -23.76 -18.81 11.62
CA LEU A 18 -22.32 -19.10 11.63
C LEU A 18 -21.72 -19.22 10.23
N SER A 19 -22.47 -19.77 9.26
CA SER A 19 -22.00 -19.85 7.88
C SER A 19 -21.99 -18.47 7.20
N VAL A 20 -23.00 -17.63 7.45
CA VAL A 20 -23.00 -16.23 6.97
C VAL A 20 -21.86 -15.44 7.60
N PHE A 21 -21.58 -15.64 8.89
CA PHE A 21 -20.47 -14.96 9.58
C PHE A 21 -19.10 -15.37 9.02
N THR A 22 -18.87 -16.67 8.79
CA THR A 22 -17.61 -17.17 8.22
C THR A 22 -17.40 -16.77 6.77
N ILE A 23 -18.44 -16.76 5.94
CA ILE A 23 -18.36 -16.27 4.54
C ILE A 23 -17.98 -14.79 4.48
N ASN A 24 -18.54 -13.95 5.37
CA ASN A 24 -18.19 -12.53 5.46
C ASN A 24 -16.76 -12.29 5.97
N ILE A 25 -16.27 -13.10 6.92
CA ILE A 25 -14.89 -13.02 7.42
C ILE A 25 -13.88 -13.42 6.33
N VAL A 26 -14.15 -14.47 5.56
CA VAL A 26 -13.24 -14.95 4.51
C VAL A 26 -13.19 -13.99 3.31
N GLN A 27 -14.29 -13.31 2.98
CA GLN A 27 -14.29 -12.23 1.97
C GLN A 27 -13.55 -10.96 2.42
N SER A 28 -13.28 -10.79 3.72
CA SER A 28 -12.62 -9.60 4.27
C SER A 28 -11.13 -9.48 3.90
N CYS A 29 -10.54 -10.48 3.25
CA CYS A 29 -9.12 -10.48 2.84
C CYS A 29 -8.95 -10.35 1.32
N THR A 30 -9.78 -9.53 0.67
CA THR A 30 -9.70 -9.34 -0.79
C THR A 30 -8.44 -8.53 -1.14
N LYS A 31 -7.34 -9.23 -1.37
CA LYS A 31 -6.07 -8.68 -1.87
C LYS A 31 -6.11 -8.68 -3.39
N LYS A 32 -6.33 -7.53 -4.04
CA LYS A 32 -6.13 -7.43 -5.49
C LYS A 32 -4.64 -7.20 -5.73
N LYS A 33 -4.01 -8.05 -6.54
CA LYS A 33 -2.59 -7.95 -6.87
C LYS A 33 -2.43 -7.57 -8.34
N ILE A 34 -1.59 -6.59 -8.63
CA ILE A 34 -1.14 -6.26 -9.98
C ILE A 34 0.38 -6.39 -10.06
N THR A 35 0.88 -6.68 -11.25
CA THR A 35 2.31 -6.80 -11.51
C THR A 35 2.69 -5.78 -12.58
N LEU A 36 3.57 -4.86 -12.21
CA LEU A 36 4.21 -3.91 -13.12
C LEU A 36 5.57 -4.47 -13.49
N LYS A 37 5.94 -4.41 -14.77
CA LYS A 37 7.19 -5.02 -15.26
C LYS A 37 8.11 -3.95 -15.84
N ALA A 38 9.40 -4.07 -15.54
CA ALA A 38 10.44 -3.38 -16.30
C ALA A 38 11.08 -4.36 -17.31
N ALA A 39 12.01 -3.86 -18.14
CA ALA A 39 12.75 -4.70 -19.08
C ALA A 39 13.47 -5.88 -18.37
N LYS A 40 13.28 -7.10 -18.90
CA LYS A 40 13.81 -8.42 -18.48
C LYS A 40 13.82 -8.68 -16.96
N ASP A 41 12.92 -9.58 -16.53
CA ASP A 41 12.85 -10.27 -15.22
C ASP A 41 12.72 -9.42 -13.93
N ASP A 42 12.77 -8.09 -14.03
CA ASP A 42 12.58 -7.17 -12.90
C ASP A 42 11.08 -6.79 -12.78
N ILE A 43 10.48 -7.08 -11.62
CA ILE A 43 9.04 -6.90 -11.40
C ILE A 43 8.75 -6.17 -10.10
N ILE A 44 7.70 -5.35 -10.14
CA ILE A 44 7.09 -4.76 -8.95
C ILE A 44 5.66 -5.28 -8.84
N GLU A 45 5.33 -5.78 -7.66
CA GLU A 45 4.00 -6.19 -7.29
C GLU A 45 3.36 -5.13 -6.42
N VAL A 46 2.14 -4.76 -6.79
CA VAL A 46 1.32 -3.83 -6.02
C VAL A 46 0.13 -4.62 -5.50
N ILE A 47 0.00 -4.66 -4.17
CA ILE A 47 -1.02 -5.41 -3.46
C ILE A 47 -1.99 -4.39 -2.85
N TYR A 48 -3.22 -4.38 -3.36
CA TYR A 48 -4.31 -3.57 -2.84
C TYR A 48 -5.07 -4.37 -1.79
N TYR A 49 -5.09 -3.87 -0.57
CA TYR A 49 -5.99 -4.31 0.48
C TYR A 49 -7.29 -3.54 0.36
N LYS A 50 -8.42 -4.19 0.68
CA LYS A 50 -9.77 -3.65 0.50
C LYS A 50 -9.93 -2.29 1.18
N ASN A 51 -9.74 -1.22 0.41
CA ASN A 51 -9.78 0.18 0.83
C ASN A 51 -8.85 0.59 1.97
N ASP A 52 -8.12 -0.32 2.64
CA ASP A 52 -7.35 0.02 3.84
C ASP A 52 -5.91 0.42 3.53
N SER A 53 -5.28 -0.24 2.55
CA SER A 53 -3.86 0.00 2.26
C SER A 53 -3.41 -0.51 0.90
N ILE A 54 -2.25 -0.03 0.45
CA ILE A 54 -1.52 -0.50 -0.72
C ILE A 54 -0.10 -0.84 -0.27
N ASP A 55 0.32 -2.08 -0.49
CA ASP A 55 1.70 -2.51 -0.28
C ASP A 55 2.42 -2.59 -1.63
N LEU A 56 3.67 -2.11 -1.65
CA LEU A 56 4.58 -2.30 -2.76
C LEU A 56 5.65 -3.30 -2.41
N GLU A 57 5.79 -4.31 -3.26
CA GLU A 57 6.75 -5.39 -3.14
C GLU A 57 7.58 -5.45 -4.43
N VAL A 58 8.91 -5.50 -4.30
CA VAL A 58 9.83 -5.48 -5.44
C VAL A 58 10.60 -6.79 -5.45
N LYS A 59 10.71 -7.43 -6.62
CA LYS A 59 11.61 -8.54 -6.85
C LYS A 59 12.51 -8.21 -8.03
N GLY A 60 13.77 -7.94 -7.70
CA GLY A 60 14.82 -7.77 -8.70
C GLY A 60 15.20 -9.11 -9.34
N ILE A 61 15.89 -9.02 -10.48
CA ILE A 61 16.37 -10.18 -11.26
C ILE A 61 17.24 -11.14 -10.40
N TYR A 62 18.00 -10.57 -9.46
CA TYR A 62 18.90 -11.31 -8.57
C TYR A 62 18.32 -11.64 -7.20
N GLU A 63 17.09 -11.18 -6.91
CA GLU A 63 16.42 -11.34 -5.63
C GLU A 63 15.63 -12.65 -5.60
N LYS A 64 15.88 -13.51 -4.60
CA LYS A 64 15.10 -14.75 -4.41
C LYS A 64 13.70 -14.47 -3.85
N ALA A 65 13.52 -13.37 -3.14
CA ALA A 65 12.28 -13.00 -2.47
C ALA A 65 11.88 -11.56 -2.80
N TYR A 66 10.61 -11.23 -2.54
CA TYR A 66 10.13 -9.86 -2.66
C TYR A 66 10.56 -9.03 -1.43
N ILE A 67 10.98 -7.80 -1.68
CA ILE A 67 11.31 -6.81 -0.65
C ILE A 67 10.20 -5.77 -0.60
N LYS A 68 9.73 -5.46 0.60
CA LYS A 68 8.72 -4.41 0.83
C LYS A 68 9.34 -3.03 0.60
N ALA A 69 8.83 -2.30 -0.38
CA ALA A 69 9.33 -1.01 -0.83
C ALA A 69 8.48 0.19 -0.38
N GLY A 70 7.27 -0.04 0.12
CA GLY A 70 6.41 1.02 0.63
C GLY A 70 5.03 0.53 1.09
N ILE A 71 4.38 1.36 1.90
CA ILE A 71 2.99 1.18 2.38
C ILE A 71 2.27 2.50 2.18
N PHE A 72 1.07 2.44 1.63
CA PHE A 72 0.10 3.52 1.67
C PHE A 72 -1.10 3.07 2.49
N ILE A 73 -1.62 3.93 3.37
CA ILE A 73 -2.75 3.63 4.26
C ILE A 73 -3.88 4.61 3.94
N ASN A 74 -5.11 4.11 3.85
CA ASN A 74 -6.29 4.95 3.68
C ASN A 74 -6.82 5.42 5.03
N ILE A 75 -7.00 6.73 5.19
CA ILE A 75 -7.70 7.36 6.31
C ILE A 75 -8.68 8.36 5.71
N ASP A 76 -9.96 8.26 6.07
CA ASP A 76 -11.02 9.18 5.63
C ASP A 76 -11.10 9.34 4.09
N ASN A 77 -10.92 8.25 3.35
CA ASN A 77 -10.85 8.19 1.88
C ASN A 77 -9.62 8.86 1.26
N ASP A 78 -8.57 9.07 2.06
CA ASP A 78 -7.30 9.60 1.62
C ASP A 78 -6.16 8.64 1.87
N PHE A 79 -5.34 8.40 0.84
CA PHE A 79 -4.16 7.59 1.02
C PHE A 79 -3.01 8.42 1.55
N TYR A 80 -2.31 7.87 2.53
CA TYR A 80 -1.13 8.44 3.15
C TYR A 80 0.05 7.50 2.95
N TYR A 81 1.19 8.03 2.49
CA TYR A 81 2.42 7.23 2.54
C TYR A 81 2.80 7.01 4.01
N SER A 82 3.05 5.75 4.37
CA SER A 82 3.35 5.33 5.74
C SER A 82 4.81 4.87 5.83
N GLY A 83 5.67 5.72 6.39
CA GLY A 83 7.03 5.38 6.80
C GLY A 83 7.11 5.07 8.30
N LYS A 84 8.03 4.21 8.74
CA LYS A 84 8.22 3.85 10.16
C LYS A 84 9.50 4.48 10.71
N LYS A 85 9.42 5.23 11.82
CA LYS A 85 10.56 5.68 12.64
C LYS A 85 10.43 5.08 14.05
N GLY A 86 11.28 4.12 14.39
CA GLY A 86 11.15 3.37 15.64
C GLY A 86 9.78 2.70 15.75
N SER A 87 8.98 3.07 16.75
CA SER A 87 7.61 2.57 16.96
C SER A 87 6.50 3.46 16.36
N LYS A 88 6.84 4.59 15.72
CA LYS A 88 5.87 5.56 15.21
C LYS A 88 5.73 5.48 13.68
N TYR A 89 4.50 5.62 13.20
CA TYR A 89 4.18 5.74 11.77
C TYR A 89 4.02 7.22 11.41
N LEU A 90 4.66 7.65 10.33
CA LEU A 90 4.49 8.99 9.75
C LEU A 90 3.55 8.87 8.54
N MET A 91 2.59 9.79 8.41
CA MET A 91 1.53 9.77 7.40
C MET A 91 1.54 11.05 6.57
N PHE A 92 1.67 10.95 5.25
CA PHE A 92 1.74 12.11 4.34
C PHE A 92 0.58 12.16 3.36
N SER A 93 -0.14 13.29 3.32
CA SER A 93 -1.36 13.44 2.50
C SER A 93 -1.05 13.49 1.01
N THR A 94 -1.81 12.72 0.23
CA THR A 94 -1.70 12.68 -1.23
C THR A 94 -2.51 13.75 -1.96
N LYS A 95 -3.40 14.47 -1.25
CA LYS A 95 -4.27 15.52 -1.82
C LYS A 95 -3.64 16.90 -1.94
N LYS A 96 -2.54 17.15 -1.22
CA LYS A 96 -1.86 18.44 -1.19
C LYS A 96 -0.41 18.25 -1.58
N ASP A 97 0.15 19.25 -2.25
CA ASP A 97 1.58 19.29 -2.47
C ASP A 97 2.26 19.35 -1.10
N THR A 98 2.87 18.23 -0.71
CA THR A 98 3.44 18.04 0.62
C THR A 98 4.88 17.64 0.41
N VAL A 99 5.80 18.44 0.98
CA VAL A 99 7.23 18.12 1.05
C VAL A 99 7.55 17.84 2.51
N PHE A 100 8.16 16.70 2.77
CA PHE A 100 8.57 16.32 4.10
C PHE A 100 9.95 15.67 4.07
N GLU A 101 10.79 16.10 5.01
CA GLU A 101 12.14 15.60 5.21
C GLU A 101 12.18 14.83 6.53
N TYR A 102 12.74 13.63 6.52
CA TYR A 102 13.05 12.94 7.76
C TYR A 102 14.46 12.40 7.78
N GLU A 103 15.07 12.63 8.94
CA GLU A 103 16.38 12.16 9.30
C GLU A 103 16.25 10.87 10.10
N ASN A 104 16.83 9.80 9.56
CA ASN A 104 16.92 8.53 10.23
C ASN A 104 18.26 8.49 10.97
N GLU A 105 18.20 8.31 12.29
CA GLU A 105 19.35 8.48 13.23
C GLU A 105 20.56 7.57 12.94
N ASN A 106 20.47 6.65 11.98
CA ASN A 106 21.52 5.68 11.71
C ASN A 106 21.76 5.29 10.25
N GLU A 107 21.13 5.85 9.20
CA GLU A 107 21.67 5.47 7.86
C GLU A 107 21.36 6.33 6.65
N LEU A 108 20.20 6.98 6.45
CA LEU A 108 19.94 7.72 5.20
C LEU A 108 18.86 8.78 5.42
N ASN A 109 19.08 9.99 4.90
CA ASN A 109 18.08 11.06 4.88
C ASN A 109 17.20 10.89 3.63
N TYR A 110 15.90 10.84 3.83
CA TYR A 110 14.95 10.75 2.72
C TYR A 110 13.93 11.88 2.80
N LEU A 111 13.63 12.42 1.63
CA LEU A 111 12.63 13.45 1.44
C LEU A 111 11.54 12.91 0.51
N TYR A 112 10.30 13.01 0.95
CA TYR A 112 9.14 12.64 0.14
C TYR A 112 8.44 13.91 -0.35
N GLU A 113 8.28 14.01 -1.66
CA GLU A 113 7.45 15.04 -2.29
C GLU A 113 6.23 14.39 -2.93
N ILE A 114 5.05 14.87 -2.60
CA ILE A 114 3.83 14.51 -3.33
C ILE A 114 3.42 15.73 -4.16
N LYS A 115 3.18 15.51 -5.45
CA LYS A 115 2.77 16.57 -6.39
C LYS A 115 1.61 16.11 -7.26
N LYS A 116 0.64 16.99 -7.48
CA LYS A 116 -0.39 16.80 -8.51
C LYS A 116 0.25 16.94 -9.90
N VAL A 117 0.09 15.93 -10.77
CA VAL A 117 0.64 15.93 -12.14
C VAL A 117 -0.42 16.37 -13.15
N SER A 118 -1.67 15.96 -12.93
CA SER A 118 -2.82 16.36 -13.74
C SER A 118 -4.09 16.38 -12.90
N ASN A 119 -5.24 16.70 -13.49
CA ASN A 119 -6.52 16.63 -12.78
C ASN A 119 -6.83 15.26 -12.19
N ASN A 120 -6.33 14.19 -12.81
CA ASN A 120 -6.62 12.81 -12.42
C ASN A 120 -5.38 12.00 -12.08
N SER A 121 -4.22 12.64 -11.86
CA SER A 121 -2.99 11.92 -11.53
C SER A 121 -2.08 12.69 -10.59
N PHE A 122 -1.39 11.92 -9.77
CA PHE A 122 -0.50 12.38 -8.73
C PHE A 122 0.82 11.62 -8.83
N LYS A 123 1.88 12.20 -8.26
CA LYS A 123 3.20 11.61 -8.19
C LYS A 123 3.77 11.76 -6.79
N THR A 124 4.24 10.65 -6.22
CA THR A 124 5.10 10.66 -5.03
C THR A 124 6.55 10.44 -5.45
N THR A 125 7.44 11.36 -5.13
CA THR A 125 8.88 11.28 -5.36
C THR A 125 9.60 11.04 -4.04
N CYS A 126 10.34 9.94 -3.95
CA CYS A 126 11.28 9.64 -2.90
C CYS A 126 12.66 10.14 -3.32
N ILE A 127 13.24 11.05 -2.54
CA ILE A 127 14.53 11.68 -2.75
C ILE A 127 15.45 11.23 -1.62
N TYR A 128 16.55 10.59 -1.97
CA TYR A 128 17.65 10.35 -1.03
C TYR A 128 18.49 11.61 -0.92
N VAL A 129 18.83 12.02 0.29
CA VAL A 129 19.74 13.12 0.60
C VAL A 129 20.96 12.50 1.27
N ASN A 130 22.14 12.66 0.67
CA ASN A 130 23.38 12.12 1.26
C ASN A 130 23.93 13.05 2.37
N ASP A 131 25.00 12.62 3.03
CA ASP A 131 25.65 13.36 4.12
C ASP A 131 26.19 14.74 3.70
N TYR A 132 26.38 14.97 2.40
CA TYR A 132 26.81 16.25 1.83
C TYR A 132 25.63 17.14 1.40
N GLY A 133 24.39 16.70 1.62
CA GLY A 133 23.17 17.41 1.20
C GLY A 133 22.80 17.24 -0.27
N GLU A 134 23.49 16.36 -1.01
CA GLU A 134 23.16 16.10 -2.42
C GLU A 134 21.90 15.25 -2.52
N LYS A 135 21.02 15.65 -3.45
CA LYS A 135 19.69 15.05 -3.63
C LYS A 135 19.67 14.12 -4.84
N HIS A 136 19.31 12.87 -4.62
CA HIS A 136 19.15 11.84 -5.65
C HIS A 136 17.73 11.31 -5.67
N ILE A 137 17.09 11.31 -6.84
CA ILE A 137 15.75 10.70 -6.99
C ILE A 137 15.92 9.19 -6.93
N PHE A 138 15.40 8.59 -5.86
CA PHE A 138 15.43 7.14 -5.65
C PHE A 138 14.25 6.46 -6.36
N GLN A 139 13.04 6.99 -6.17
CA GLN A 139 11.81 6.38 -6.67
C GLN A 139 10.75 7.44 -6.98
N MET A 140 9.96 7.23 -8.03
CA MET A 140 8.74 7.97 -8.32
C MET A 140 7.59 7.00 -8.52
N ILE A 141 6.46 7.24 -7.87
CA ILE A 141 5.23 6.45 -8.01
C ILE A 141 4.15 7.36 -8.60
N TYR A 142 3.51 6.91 -9.66
CA TYR A 142 2.41 7.60 -10.32
C TYR A 142 1.11 6.83 -10.13
N TYR A 143 0.06 7.55 -9.74
CA TYR A 143 -1.25 6.97 -9.46
C TYR A 143 -2.38 7.89 -9.91
N ASP A 144 -3.51 7.29 -10.24
CA ASP A 144 -4.71 8.01 -10.67
C ASP A 144 -5.51 8.58 -9.48
N LYS A 145 -6.65 9.23 -9.76
CA LYS A 145 -7.57 9.78 -8.75
C LYS A 145 -8.20 8.74 -7.83
N ASP A 146 -8.20 7.46 -8.23
CA ASP A 146 -8.68 6.34 -7.42
C ASP A 146 -7.50 5.66 -6.69
N TYR A 147 -6.32 6.29 -6.70
CA TYR A 147 -5.07 5.80 -6.12
C TYR A 147 -4.57 4.47 -6.73
N LYS A 148 -4.97 4.16 -7.95
CA LYS A 148 -4.44 3.01 -8.69
C LYS A 148 -3.07 3.39 -9.25
N ILE A 149 -2.05 2.66 -8.82
CA ILE A 149 -0.69 2.79 -9.32
C ILE A 149 -0.65 2.24 -10.73
N PHE A 150 -0.21 3.07 -11.68
CA PHE A 150 -0.07 2.70 -13.08
C PHE A 150 1.38 2.82 -13.59
N LYS A 151 2.27 3.48 -12.83
CA LYS A 151 3.68 3.60 -13.20
C LYS A 151 4.56 3.78 -11.98
N ILE A 152 5.71 3.14 -11.98
CA ILE A 152 6.80 3.35 -11.01
C ILE A 152 8.09 3.57 -11.77
N VAL A 153 8.86 4.58 -11.36
CA VAL A 153 10.23 4.81 -11.83
C VAL A 153 11.17 4.59 -10.66
N ARG A 154 12.10 3.65 -10.75
CA ARG A 154 13.03 3.32 -9.67
C ARG A 154 14.40 3.06 -10.25
N ASN A 155 15.43 3.72 -9.71
CA ASN A 155 16.82 3.57 -10.18
C ASN A 155 16.96 3.71 -11.71
N GLY A 156 16.24 4.65 -12.32
CA GLY A 156 16.23 4.88 -13.77
C GLY A 156 15.42 3.89 -14.61
N LYS A 157 14.83 2.84 -14.00
CA LYS A 157 13.95 1.89 -14.69
C LYS A 157 12.49 2.31 -14.60
N ASN A 158 11.74 2.13 -15.70
CA ASN A 158 10.29 2.34 -15.75
C ASN A 158 9.56 1.00 -15.62
N TYR A 159 8.56 0.95 -14.76
CA TYR A 159 7.65 -0.17 -14.55
C TYR A 159 6.23 0.32 -14.83
N GLU A 160 5.54 -0.32 -15.77
CA GLU A 160 4.17 0.01 -16.22
C GLU A 160 3.34 -1.28 -16.36
#